data_AF-A0A974AHN3-F1
#
_entry.id   AF-A0A974AHN3-F1
#
_cell.length_a   1.000
_cell.length_b   1.000
_cell.length_c   1.000
_cell.angle_alpha   90.00
_cell.angle_beta   90.00
_cell.angle_gamma   90.00
#
_symmetry.space_group_name_H-M   'P 1'
#
loop_
_entity.id
_entity.type
_entity.pdbx_description
1 polymer ?
#
loop_
_entity_poly.entity_id
_entity_poly.type
_entity_poly.pdbx_seq_one_letter_code
_entity_poly.pdbx_strand_id
1 'polypeptide(L)'
;MAGALLALLAAQPVAWGATAENSADDASLLYLSSSDWERQSAPRKVALAADFMRIFCTDQRMSAASLADCLDSDKADGALFERAMACVSALSAGR
;
A
#
# COMPACT_ATOMS: atom_id res chain seq x y z
N MET A 1 -47.85 8.50 -21.10
CA MET A 1 -46.79 8.77 -22.10
C MET A 1 -46.23 10.17 -21.84
N ALA A 2 -44.89 10.32 -21.91
CA ALA A 2 -44.05 11.51 -21.63
C ALA A 2 -43.94 11.87 -20.13
N GLY A 3 -42.77 11.81 -19.46
CA GLY A 3 -41.50 12.51 -19.73
C GLY A 3 -41.60 13.91 -19.09
N ALA A 4 -40.87 14.34 -18.07
CA ALA A 4 -39.42 14.46 -17.90
C ALA A 4 -39.12 14.85 -16.42
N LEU A 5 -38.19 14.19 -15.71
CA LEU A 5 -36.82 14.67 -15.39
C LEU A 5 -36.76 16.10 -14.80
N LEU A 6 -36.43 16.23 -13.50
CA LEU A 6 -35.22 16.92 -12.99
C LEU A 6 -35.25 17.22 -11.47
N ALA A 7 -34.11 16.96 -10.83
CA ALA A 7 -33.65 17.39 -9.49
C ALA A 7 -34.37 16.72 -8.29
N LEU A 8 -33.69 16.15 -7.28
CA LEU A 8 -32.51 16.67 -6.60
C LEU A 8 -31.46 15.57 -6.33
N LEU A 9 -30.21 15.94 -6.61
CA LEU A 9 -29.01 15.39 -6.02
C LEU A 9 -28.96 15.76 -4.52
N ALA A 10 -28.69 14.80 -3.65
CA ALA A 10 -27.81 14.91 -2.47
C ALA A 10 -28.09 13.77 -1.45
N ALA A 11 -27.60 12.56 -1.74
CA ALA A 11 -27.31 11.59 -0.70
C ALA A 11 -26.06 10.83 -1.16
N GLN A 12 -24.92 11.24 -0.62
CA GLN A 12 -23.61 10.72 -0.97
C GLN A 12 -23.54 9.22 -0.66
N PRO A 13 -23.05 8.37 -1.58
CA PRO A 13 -22.56 7.06 -1.19
C PRO A 13 -21.14 7.24 -0.66
N VAL A 14 -20.99 7.45 0.65
CA VAL A 14 -19.84 6.84 1.35
C VAL A 14 -20.18 5.36 1.50
N ALA A 15 -20.15 4.67 0.37
CA ALA A 15 -19.85 3.26 0.34
C ALA A 15 -18.49 3.21 -0.35
N TRP A 16 -17.43 3.43 0.44
CA TRP A 16 -16.13 2.84 0.13
C TRP A 16 -16.38 1.34 0.26
N GLY A 17 -17.00 0.77 -0.77
CA GLY A 17 -17.18 -0.66 -0.93
C GLY A 17 -15.77 -1.19 -1.05
N ALA A 18 -15.28 -1.75 0.06
CA ALA A 18 -14.11 -2.58 0.07
C ALA A 18 -14.36 -3.70 -0.92
N THR A 19 -14.00 -3.49 -2.18
CA THR A 19 -13.74 -4.56 -3.13
C THR A 19 -12.46 -5.22 -2.62
N ALA A 20 -12.63 -6.01 -1.56
CA ALA A 20 -11.73 -7.08 -1.20
C ALA A 20 -11.80 -8.09 -2.34
N GLU A 21 -11.19 -7.74 -3.47
CA GLU A 21 -11.03 -8.65 -4.59
C GLU A 21 -9.94 -9.65 -4.18
N ASN A 22 -10.41 -10.80 -3.70
CA ASN A 22 -9.72 -12.08 -3.75
C ASN A 22 -8.32 -12.10 -3.07
N SER A 23 -8.32 -12.03 -1.74
CA SER A 23 -7.19 -12.27 -0.84
C SER A 23 -6.71 -13.74 -0.83
N ALA A 24 -6.33 -14.30 -1.98
CA ALA A 24 -5.71 -15.62 -2.05
C ALA A 24 -4.18 -15.57 -1.89
N ASP A 25 -3.57 -14.38 -1.96
CA ASP A 25 -2.15 -14.12 -1.73
C ASP A 25 -1.97 -13.00 -0.70
N ASP A 26 -2.64 -13.11 0.44
CA ASP A 26 -2.67 -12.15 1.54
C ASP A 26 -1.38 -12.17 2.39
N ALA A 27 -0.22 -12.28 1.72
CA ALA A 27 1.06 -12.17 2.37
C ALA A 27 1.32 -10.70 2.69
N SER A 28 0.92 -10.27 3.88
CA SER A 28 1.33 -8.98 4.44
C SER A 28 2.84 -8.84 4.32
N LEU A 29 3.33 -7.63 4.02
CA LEU A 29 4.77 -7.31 3.98
C LEU A 29 5.52 -7.83 5.21
N LEU A 30 4.83 -7.94 6.36
CA LEU A 30 5.32 -8.49 7.61
C LEU A 30 5.84 -9.93 7.53
N TYR A 31 5.20 -10.77 6.73
CA TYR A 31 5.47 -12.21 6.65
C TYR A 31 6.01 -12.62 5.28
N LEU A 32 6.13 -11.67 4.37
CA LEU A 32 6.59 -11.92 3.01
C LEU A 32 8.11 -12.12 3.00
N SER A 33 8.56 -13.20 2.33
CA SER A 33 9.98 -13.43 2.12
C SER A 33 10.52 -12.49 1.03
N SER A 34 11.83 -12.20 1.06
CA SER A 34 12.45 -11.36 0.03
C SER A 34 12.32 -11.98 -1.38
N SER A 35 12.33 -13.31 -1.50
CA SER A 35 12.11 -13.97 -2.79
C SER A 35 10.67 -13.84 -3.30
N ASP A 36 9.70 -13.83 -2.40
CA ASP A 36 8.30 -13.65 -2.79
C ASP A 36 8.01 -12.20 -3.14
N TRP A 37 8.70 -11.25 -2.51
CA TRP A 37 8.69 -9.85 -2.89
C TRP A 37 9.16 -9.62 -4.32
N GLU A 38 10.31 -10.18 -4.72
CA GLU A 38 10.82 -10.03 -6.09
C GLU A 38 9.88 -10.58 -7.17
N ARG A 39 9.05 -11.57 -6.81
CA ARG A 39 8.05 -12.16 -7.71
C ARG A 39 6.78 -11.33 -7.84
N GLN A 40 6.55 -10.38 -6.94
CA GLN A 40 5.38 -9.53 -7.00
C GLN A 40 5.47 -8.55 -8.19
N SER A 41 4.33 -8.28 -8.80
CA SER A 41 4.22 -7.21 -9.77
C SER A 41 4.40 -5.84 -9.09
N ALA A 42 4.90 -4.86 -9.83
CA ALA A 42 5.04 -3.47 -9.34
C ALA A 42 3.78 -2.92 -8.64
N PRO A 43 2.55 -3.01 -9.22
CA PRO A 43 1.35 -2.53 -8.52
C PRO A 43 1.07 -3.29 -7.22
N ARG A 44 1.40 -4.58 -7.14
CA ARG A 44 1.22 -5.39 -5.93
C ARG A 44 2.20 -4.98 -4.82
N LYS A 45 3.45 -4.70 -5.17
CA LYS A 45 4.47 -4.16 -4.23
C LYS A 45 4.01 -2.85 -3.59
N VAL A 46 3.46 -1.93 -4.39
CA VAL A 46 2.90 -0.66 -3.89
C VAL A 46 1.71 -0.88 -2.96
N ALA A 47 0.80 -1.80 -3.29
CA ALA A 47 -0.32 -2.12 -2.41
C ALA A 47 0.14 -2.68 -1.05
N LEU A 48 1.11 -3.60 -1.06
CA LEU A 48 1.70 -4.18 0.16
C LEU A 48 2.40 -3.11 1.02
N ALA A 49 3.12 -2.18 0.39
CA ALA A 49 3.74 -1.05 1.07
C ALA A 49 2.67 -0.13 1.69
N ALA A 50 1.58 0.14 0.98
CA ALA A 50 0.47 0.97 1.50
C ALA A 50 -0.18 0.31 2.72
N ASP A 51 -0.41 -1.00 2.70
CA ASP A 51 -0.95 -1.74 3.84
C ASP A 51 0.00 -1.73 5.04
N PHE A 52 1.30 -1.90 4.80
CA PHE A 52 2.31 -1.78 5.86
C PHE A 52 2.27 -0.39 6.51
N MET A 53 2.28 0.67 5.71
CA MET A 53 2.21 2.05 6.21
C MET A 53 0.94 2.33 7.00
N ARG A 54 -0.20 1.77 6.56
CA ARG A 54 -1.50 1.87 7.25
C ARG A 54 -1.46 1.22 8.63
N ILE A 55 -0.76 0.10 8.78
CA ILE A 55 -0.68 -0.63 10.06
C ILE A 55 0.29 0.05 11.02
N PHE A 56 1.45 0.51 10.53
CA PHE A 56 2.53 1.04 11.37
C PHE A 56 2.55 2.57 11.49
N CYS A 57 1.54 3.27 10.96
CA CYS A 57 1.41 4.73 11.01
C CYS A 57 2.72 5.46 10.64
N THR A 58 3.38 5.02 9.57
CA THR A 58 4.67 5.56 9.12
C THR A 58 4.55 7.03 8.67
N ASP A 59 5.67 7.78 8.62
CA ASP A 59 5.67 9.21 8.25
C ASP A 59 4.89 9.45 6.94
N GLN A 60 3.88 10.32 7.00
CA GLN A 60 3.03 10.70 5.85
C GLN A 60 3.82 11.38 4.72
N ARG A 61 5.06 11.80 4.97
CA ARG A 61 5.97 12.31 3.94
C ARG A 61 6.48 11.23 2.99
N MET A 62 6.52 9.98 3.42
CA MET A 62 6.88 8.86 2.55
C MET A 62 5.63 8.38 1.82
N SER A 63 5.71 8.20 0.50
CA SER A 63 4.63 7.56 -0.26
C SER A 63 4.81 6.04 -0.28
N ALA A 64 3.73 5.29 -0.48
CA ALA A 64 3.80 3.83 -0.63
C ALA A 64 4.67 3.41 -1.83
N ALA A 65 4.64 4.18 -2.92
CA ALA A 65 5.52 3.96 -4.07
C ALA A 65 6.99 4.15 -3.68
N SER A 66 7.33 5.23 -2.97
CA SER A 66 8.69 5.49 -2.50
C SER A 66 9.20 4.41 -1.53
N LEU A 67 8.33 3.86 -0.70
CA LEU A 67 8.69 2.73 0.17
C LEU A 67 8.94 1.45 -0.65
N ALA A 68 8.07 1.13 -1.61
CA ALA A 68 8.27 -0.01 -2.50
C ALA A 68 9.58 0.13 -3.31
N ASP A 69 9.86 1.31 -3.84
CA ASP A 69 11.12 1.61 -4.57
C ASP A 69 12.34 1.45 -3.67
N CYS A 70 12.26 1.89 -2.40
CA CYS A 70 13.33 1.71 -1.43
C CYS A 70 13.57 0.21 -1.14
N LEU A 71 12.51 -0.58 -1.00
CA LEU A 71 12.60 -2.03 -0.80
C LEU A 71 13.13 -2.77 -2.04
N ASP A 72 12.87 -2.27 -3.25
CA ASP A 72 13.43 -2.83 -4.48
C ASP A 72 14.92 -2.49 -4.66
N SER A 73 15.32 -1.31 -4.17
CA SER A 73 16.71 -0.83 -4.29
C SER A 73 17.61 -1.39 -3.19
N ASP A 74 17.08 -1.53 -1.98
CA ASP A 74 17.76 -2.17 -0.88
C ASP A 74 17.78 -3.68 -1.14
N LYS A 75 18.97 -4.27 -1.30
CA LYS A 75 19.13 -5.73 -1.47
C LYS A 75 19.68 -6.37 -0.21
N ALA A 76 19.54 -5.71 0.94
CA ALA A 76 19.92 -6.30 2.21
C ALA A 76 19.25 -7.66 2.39
N ASP A 77 20.05 -8.63 2.83
CA ASP A 77 19.56 -9.90 3.34
C ASP A 77 18.85 -9.62 4.68
N GLY A 78 17.59 -10.06 4.82
CA GLY A 78 16.81 -9.83 6.04
C GLY A 78 15.30 -9.85 5.80
N ALA A 79 14.54 -9.77 6.89
CA ALA A 79 13.09 -9.72 6.81
C ALA A 79 12.63 -8.39 6.19
N LEU A 80 11.63 -8.45 5.30
CA LEU A 80 11.11 -7.24 4.63
C LEU A 80 10.59 -6.20 5.62
N PHE A 81 10.08 -6.63 6.77
CA PHE A 81 9.70 -5.74 7.86
C PHE A 81 10.85 -4.84 8.33
N GLU A 82 12.01 -5.43 8.66
CA GLU A 82 13.15 -4.69 9.19
C GLU A 82 13.71 -3.72 8.15
N ARG A 83 13.73 -4.17 6.89
CA ARG A 83 14.12 -3.34 5.75
C ARG A 83 13.16 -2.17 5.52
N ALA A 84 11.85 -2.40 5.64
CA ALA A 84 10.86 -1.35 5.54
C ALA A 84 11.04 -0.30 6.66
N MET A 85 11.31 -0.74 7.89
CA MET A 85 11.62 0.16 9.00
C MET A 85 12.90 0.96 8.77
N ALA A 86 13.93 0.35 8.17
CA ALA A 86 15.17 1.05 7.79
C ALA A 86 14.90 2.12 6.73
N CYS A 87 14.13 1.80 5.68
CA CYS A 87 13.71 2.74 4.63
C CYS A 87 12.94 3.95 5.19
N VAL A 88 11.97 3.72 6.07
CA VAL A 88 11.20 4.80 6.72
C VAL A 88 12.09 5.65 7.64
N SER A 89 13.01 5.01 8.37
CA SER A 89 13.91 5.69 9.31
C SER A 89 14.97 6.53 8.61
N ALA A 90 15.49 6.10 7.46
CA ALA A 90 16.47 6.85 6.66
C ALA A 90 15.93 8.22 6.23
N LEU A 91 14.64 8.31 5.88
CA LEU A 91 14.00 9.60 5.58
C LEU A 91 13.93 10.54 6.80
N SER A 92 13.81 9.97 8.01
CA SER A 92 13.77 10.75 9.24
C SER A 92 15.15 11.30 9.63
N ALA A 93 16.23 10.57 9.31
CA ALA A 93 17.62 10.92 9.62
C ALA A 93 18.27 11.89 8.62
N GLY A 94 17.71 12.06 7.42
CA GLY A 94 18.16 13.03 6.42
C GLY A 94 17.75 14.49 6.68
N ARG A 95 17.29 14.80 7.89
CA ARG A 95 17.02 16.15 8.41
C ARG A 95 18.11 16.58 9.37
#